data_AF-A0A925H2S5-F1
#
_entry.id   AF-A0A925H2S5-F1
#
_cell.length_a   1.000
_cell.length_b   1.000
_cell.length_c   1.000
_cell.angle_alpha   90.00
_cell.angle_beta   90.00
_cell.angle_gamma   90.00
#
_symmetry.space_group_name_H-M   'P 1'
#
loop_
_entity.id
_entity.type
_entity.pdbx_description
1 polymer ?
#
loop_
_entity_poly.entity_id
_entity_poly.type
_entity_poly.pdbx_seq_one_letter_code
_entity_poly.pdbx_strand_id
1 'polypeptide(L)' 'MALFEDEEVREEEERAVAEAREWLRHNKPVPHEEVVAEFGFTMADFERMRRTPLPEEKNGSSH' A
#
# COMPACT_ATOMS: atom_id res chain seq x y z
N MET A 1 20.29 -3.07 5.84
CA MET A 1 19.91 -2.16 6.94
C MET A 1 18.39 -2.21 7.01
N ALA A 2 17.80 -2.80 8.05
CA ALA A 2 16.35 -2.77 8.21
C ALA A 2 15.96 -1.41 8.80
N LEU A 3 14.93 -0.78 8.25
CA LEU A 3 14.29 0.37 8.89
C LEU A 3 13.60 -0.19 10.14
N PHE A 4 14.18 0.06 11.31
CA PHE A 4 13.50 -0.21 12.56
C PHE A 4 12.48 0.89 12.76
N GLU A 5 11.24 0.51 13.04
CA GLU A 5 10.24 1.47 13.47
C GLU A 5 10.63 1.96 14.87
N ASP A 6 10.56 3.29 15.06
CA ASP A 6 10.88 3.93 16.34
C ASP A 6 9.75 3.74 17.38
N GLU A 7 8.59 3.22 16.95
CA GLU A 7 7.46 2.90 17.84
C GLU A 7 7.69 1.56 18.56
N GLU A 8 7.42 1.54 19.87
CA GLU A 8 7.43 0.31 20.65
C GLU A 8 6.23 -0.55 20.24
N VAL A 9 6.52 -1.77 19.79
CA VAL A 9 5.49 -2.76 19.44
C VAL A 9 4.65 -3.08 20.66
N ARG A 10 3.35 -2.82 20.59
CA ARG A 10 2.40 -3.08 21.67
C ARG A 10 1.89 -4.53 21.60
N GLU A 11 1.37 -5.02 22.72
CA GLU A 11 0.79 -6.38 22.80
C GLU A 11 -0.33 -6.63 21.77
N GLU A 12 -1.08 -5.59 21.41
CA GLU A 12 -2.12 -5.66 20.38
C GLU A 12 -1.54 -5.95 18.99
N GLU A 13 -0.42 -5.31 18.65
CA GLU A 13 0.25 -5.50 17.36
C GLU A 13 0.86 -6.90 17.28
N GLU A 14 1.48 -7.37 18.37
CA GLU A 14 1.98 -8.75 18.44
C GLU A 14 0.86 -9.78 18.23
N ARG A 15 -0.30 -9.55 18.86
CA ARG A 15 -1.48 -10.40 18.67
C ARG A 15 -1.98 -10.35 17.23
N ALA A 16 -2.10 -9.17 16.63
CA ALA A 16 -2.53 -9.01 15.24
C ALA A 16 -1.58 -9.75 14.27
N VAL A 17 -0.26 -9.66 14.49
CA VAL A 17 0.73 -10.41 13.70
C VAL A 17 0.60 -11.91 13.91
N ALA A 18 0.37 -12.38 15.14
CA ALA A 18 0.17 -13.79 15.44
C ALA A 18 -1.09 -14.35 14.76
N GLU A 19 -2.19 -13.61 14.79
CA GLU A 19 -3.44 -13.94 14.11
C GLU A 19 -3.25 -14.00 12.59
N ALA A 20 -2.59 -13.00 12.00
CA ALA A 20 -2.27 -13.00 10.56
C ALA A 20 -1.41 -14.21 10.16
N ARG A 21 -0.42 -14.56 11.00
CA ARG A 21 0.42 -15.76 10.79
C ARG A 21 -0.38 -17.05 10.90
N GLU A 22 -1.33 -17.16 11.83
CA GLU A 22 -2.22 -18.33 11.92
C GLU A 22 -3.14 -18.41 10.70
N TRP A 23 -3.74 -17.29 10.30
CA TRP A 23 -4.57 -17.25 9.10
C TRP A 23 -3.83 -17.75 7.85
N LEU A 24 -2.56 -17.37 7.69
CA LEU A 24 -1.69 -17.83 6.58
C LEU A 24 -1.35 -19.33 6.61
N ARG A 25 -1.48 -20.01 7.76
CA ARG A 25 -1.30 -21.47 7.82
C ARG A 25 -2.46 -22.22 7.18
N HIS A 26 -3.65 -21.61 7.19
CA HIS A 26 -4.89 -22.22 6.69
C HIS A 26 -5.36 -21.66 5.35
N ASN A 27 -4.85 -20.49 4.94
CA ASN A 27 -5.31 -19.76 3.76
C ASN A 27 -4.14 -19.42 2.83
N LYS A 28 -4.44 -19.27 1.53
CA LYS A 28 -3.44 -18.81 0.56
C LYS A 28 -3.25 -17.29 0.71
N PRO A 29 -2.01 -16.79 0.71
CA PRO A 29 -1.77 -15.36 0.63
C PRO A 29 -2.34 -14.80 -0.67
N VAL A 30 -2.95 -13.62 -0.61
CA VAL A 30 -3.44 -12.92 -1.79
C VAL A 30 -2.30 -12.06 -2.36
N PRO A 31 -1.93 -12.23 -3.65
CA PRO A 31 -0.95 -11.36 -4.29
C PRO A 31 -1.42 -9.90 -4.31
N HIS A 32 -0.50 -8.96 -4.09
CA HIS A 32 -0.81 -7.54 -4.13
C HIS A 32 -1.46 -7.10 -5.45
N GLU A 33 -0.99 -7.66 -6.58
CA GLU A 33 -1.52 -7.38 -7.92
C GLU A 33 -3.00 -7.79 -8.08
N GLU A 34 -3.42 -8.88 -7.43
CA GLU A 34 -4.79 -9.38 -7.49
C GLU A 34 -5.74 -8.44 -6.73
N VAL A 35 -5.34 -8.02 -5.52
CA VAL A 35 -6.10 -7.04 -4.72
C VAL A 35 -6.23 -5.73 -5.50
N VAL A 36 -5.13 -5.23 -6.06
CA VAL A 36 -5.12 -3.97 -6.80
C VAL A 36 -6.04 -4.03 -8.03
N ALA A 37 -6.01 -5.15 -8.76
CA ALA A 37 -6.89 -5.37 -9.89
C ALA A 37 -8.38 -5.44 -9.47
N GLU A 38 -8.70 -6.02 -8.31
CA GLU A 38 -10.07 -6.08 -7.78
C GLU A 38 -10.67 -4.68 -7.56
N PHE A 39 -9.87 -3.72 -7.11
CA PHE A 39 -10.29 -2.32 -6.96
C PHE A 39 -10.28 -1.52 -8.27
N GLY A 40 -10.02 -2.16 -9.42
CA GLY A 40 -9.99 -1.53 -10.74
C GLY A 40 -8.75 -0.67 -11.00
N PHE A 41 -7.69 -0.86 -10.22
CA PHE A 41 -6.43 -0.15 -10.38
C PHE A 41 -5.39 -1.03 -11.07
N THR A 42 -4.43 -0.36 -11.72
CA THR A 42 -3.22 -0.97 -12.25
C THR A 42 -2.00 -0.52 -11.44
N MET A 43 -0.90 -1.27 -11.51
CA MET A 43 0.38 -0.83 -10.91
C MET A 43 0.84 0.54 -11.46
N ALA A 44 0.51 0.83 -12.72
CA ALA A 44 0.81 2.12 -13.35
C ALA A 44 0.04 3.29 -12.68
N ASP A 45 -1.16 3.03 -12.15
CA ASP A 45 -1.92 4.05 -11.42
C ASP A 45 -1.23 4.42 -10.12
N PHE A 46 -0.69 3.44 -9.37
CA PHE A 46 0.12 3.70 -8.18
C PHE A 46 1.42 4.46 -8.51
N GLU A 47 2.07 4.12 -9.63
CA GLU A 47 3.23 4.85 -10.12
C GLU A 47 2.92 6.30 -10.53
N ARG A 48 1.69 6.59 -10.94
CA ARG A 48 1.21 7.95 -11.19
C ARG A 48 0.90 8.68 -9.88
N MET A 49 0.27 8.00 -8.93
CA MET A 49 -0.09 8.53 -7.62
C MET A 49 1.15 8.90 -6.78
N ARG A 50 2.25 8.14 -6.83
CA ARG A 50 3.50 8.55 -6.13
C ARG A 50 4.07 9.90 -6.60
N ARG A 51 3.60 10.42 -7.74
CA ARG A 51 4.01 11.70 -8.32
C ARG A 51 3.01 12.83 -8.02
N THR A 52 2.02 12.62 -7.15
CA THR A 52 1.15 13.70 -6.67
C THR A 52 1.78 14.45 -5.48
N PRO A 53 1.61 15.79 -5.38
CA PRO A 53 0.78 16.64 -6.24
C PRO A 53 1.34 16.74 -7.66
N LEU A 54 0.45 16.66 -8.65
CA LEU A 54 0.84 16.84 -10.05
C LEU A 54 1.46 18.23 -10.19
N PRO A 55 2.53 18.38 -11.00
CA PRO A 55 3.03 19.72 -11.31
C PRO A 55 1.88 20.56 -11.86
N GLU A 56 1.78 21.82 -11.41
CA GLU A 56 0.76 22.77 -11.87
C GLU A 56 0.69 22.74 -13.41
N GLU A 57 -0.43 22.25 -13.95
CA GLU A 57 -0.73 22.47 -15.36
C GLU A 57 -0.86 23.99 -15.50
N LYS A 58 0.14 24.63 -16.12
CA LYS A 58 -0.02 25.99 -16.62
C LYS A 58 -1.12 25.93 -17.68
N ASN A 59 -2.37 26.06 -17.24
CA ASN A 59 -3.51 26.30 -18.11
C ASN A 59 -3.14 27.52 -18.94
N GLY A 60 -2.82 27.26 -20.21
CA GLY A 60 -2.32 28.27 -21.12
C GLY A 60 -3.28 29.44 -21.18
N SER A 61 -2.77 30.63 -20.85
CA SER A 61 -3.34 31.88 -21.31
C SER A 61 -3.47 31.80 -22.84
N SER A 62 -4.70 31.72 -23.34
CA SER A 62 -5.10 32.43 -24.55
C SER A 62 -6.62 32.40 -24.68
N HIS A 63 -7.25 33.52 -24.33
CA HIS A 63 -8.41 34.02 -25.04
C HIS A 63 -8.20 35.52 -25.26
#